data_AF-A0A7S6MJR4-F1
#
_entry.id   AF-A0A7S6MJR4-F1
#
_cell.length_a   1.000
_cell.length_b   1.000
_cell.length_c   1.000
_cell.angle_alpha   90.00
_cell.angle_beta   90.00
_cell.angle_gamma   90.00
#
_symmetry.space_group_name_H-M   'P 1'
#
loop_
_entity.id
_entity.type
_entity.pdbx_description
1 polymer ?
#
loop_
_entity_poly.entity_id
_entity_poly.type
_entity_poly.pdbx_seq_one_letter_code
_entity_poly.pdbx_strand_id
1 'polypeptide(L)'
;MLLPGMQSAMAESVAVEGKAIFIVDNSVAGSQIVVKTLPDGIPVSCLANPGLGLVDTVATDIVIKNGTAVVTTNNNTTHATDVKLVDVTSCLTTVTDELSKCYASVGGGKLTIPCLKYGGDIISVVLGQRGSSMNFEFESYKPNKHPEDGED
;
A
#
# COMPACT_ATOMS: atom_id res chain seq x y z
N MET A 1 -37.91 7.65 15.53
CA MET A 1 -37.52 8.97 14.98
C MET A 1 -36.03 8.87 14.66
N LEU A 2 -35.68 8.59 13.41
CA LEU A 2 -34.28 8.52 12.95
C LEU A 2 -33.87 9.96 12.56
N LEU A 3 -32.78 10.45 13.15
CA LEU A 3 -32.22 11.77 12.82
C LEU A 3 -31.67 11.73 11.38
N PRO A 4 -32.01 12.70 10.51
CA PRO A 4 -31.38 12.82 9.21
C PRO A 4 -29.95 13.30 9.44
N GLY A 5 -28.95 12.49 9.09
CA GLY A 5 -27.54 12.90 9.13
C GLY A 5 -26.55 11.90 9.75
N MET A 6 -26.99 10.77 10.30
CA MET A 6 -26.09 9.67 10.62
C MET A 6 -25.88 8.80 9.37
N GLN A 7 -25.07 9.28 8.44
CA GLN A 7 -24.44 8.40 7.46
C GLN A 7 -23.41 7.60 8.25
N SER A 8 -23.72 6.35 8.56
CA SER A 8 -22.72 5.40 9.07
C SER A 8 -21.64 5.30 8.01
N ALA A 9 -20.54 6.03 8.19
CA ALA A 9 -19.36 5.90 7.35
C ALA A 9 -18.77 4.52 7.65
N MET A 10 -19.28 3.51 6.96
CA MET A 10 -18.66 2.19 6.94
C MET A 10 -17.28 2.39 6.32
N ALA A 11 -16.24 1.95 7.02
CA ALA A 11 -14.90 1.93 6.43
C ALA A 11 -14.94 1.07 5.16
N GLU A 12 -14.29 1.53 4.11
CA GLU A 12 -14.13 0.75 2.87
C GLU A 12 -13.44 -0.57 3.18
N SER A 13 -13.85 -1.67 2.53
CA SER A 13 -13.12 -2.93 2.66
C SER A 13 -11.84 -2.85 1.85
N VAL A 14 -10.74 -3.30 2.45
CA VAL A 14 -9.39 -3.19 1.92
C VAL A 14 -8.67 -4.53 2.02
N ALA A 15 -8.03 -4.92 0.93
CA ALA A 15 -7.06 -6.01 0.91
C ALA A 15 -5.70 -5.48 0.47
N VAL A 16 -4.63 -6.05 1.03
CA VAL A 16 -3.25 -5.69 0.66
C VAL A 16 -2.54 -6.95 0.22
N GLU A 17 -1.92 -6.92 -0.95
CA GLU A 17 -1.04 -7.99 -1.44
C GLU A 17 0.21 -7.39 -2.10
N GLY A 18 1.38 -7.76 -1.58
CA GLY A 18 2.64 -7.12 -1.96
C GLY A 18 2.63 -5.63 -1.63
N LYS A 19 2.86 -4.77 -2.64
CA LYS A 19 2.74 -3.31 -2.52
C LYS A 19 1.38 -2.77 -2.98
N ALA A 20 0.48 -3.61 -3.48
CA ALA A 20 -0.81 -3.15 -3.96
C ALA A 20 -1.83 -3.14 -2.82
N ILE A 21 -2.57 -2.05 -2.72
CA ILE A 21 -3.71 -1.85 -1.84
C ILE A 21 -4.95 -1.86 -2.73
N PHE A 22 -5.85 -2.81 -2.49
CA PHE A 22 -7.11 -2.97 -3.20
C PHE A 22 -8.24 -2.49 -2.30
N ILE A 23 -9.01 -1.54 -2.77
CA ILE A 23 -10.08 -0.90 -2.01
C ILE A 23 -11.40 -1.12 -2.76
N VAL A 24 -12.41 -1.61 -2.06
CA VAL A 24 -13.77 -1.64 -2.57
C VAL A 24 -14.39 -0.26 -2.42
N ASP A 25 -14.66 0.38 -3.55
CA ASP A 25 -15.32 1.68 -3.62
C ASP A 25 -16.79 1.51 -4.05
N ASN A 26 -17.69 1.69 -3.08
CA ASN A 26 -19.15 1.65 -3.30
C ASN A 26 -19.75 3.05 -3.54
N SER A 27 -18.94 4.10 -3.67
CA SER A 27 -19.44 5.47 -3.91
C SER A 27 -19.98 5.67 -5.33
N VAL A 28 -19.59 4.80 -6.26
CA VAL A 28 -20.04 4.78 -7.65
C VAL A 28 -21.10 3.71 -7.89
N ALA A 29 -22.02 3.97 -8.84
CA ALA A 29 -23.00 2.98 -9.25
C ALA A 29 -22.31 1.73 -9.80
N GLY A 30 -22.73 0.56 -9.33
CA GLY A 30 -22.14 -0.72 -9.72
C GLY A 30 -20.91 -1.16 -8.93
N SER A 31 -20.41 -0.31 -8.03
CA SER A 31 -19.16 -0.51 -7.25
C SER A 31 -17.93 -0.73 -8.13
N GLN A 32 -16.75 -0.42 -7.58
CA GLN A 32 -15.49 -0.66 -8.28
C GLN A 32 -14.37 -1.07 -7.32
N ILE A 33 -13.30 -1.62 -7.87
CA ILE A 33 -12.03 -1.81 -7.17
C ILE A 33 -11.11 -0.65 -7.54
N VAL A 34 -10.69 0.12 -6.53
CA VAL A 34 -9.62 1.11 -6.65
C VAL A 34 -8.32 0.47 -6.19
N VAL A 35 -7.27 0.59 -7.00
CA VAL A 35 -5.94 0.07 -6.66
C VAL A 35 -5.00 1.23 -6.38
N LYS A 36 -4.26 1.15 -5.28
CA LYS A 36 -3.20 2.07 -4.89
C LYS A 36 -1.91 1.31 -4.62
N THR A 37 -0.78 1.99 -4.61
CA THR A 37 0.52 1.41 -4.26
C THR A 37 1.05 1.92 -2.92
N LEU A 38 1.75 1.06 -2.19
CA LEU A 38 2.64 1.44 -1.11
C LEU A 38 4.00 1.92 -1.66
N PRO A 39 4.69 2.83 -0.96
CA PRO A 39 4.32 3.44 0.32
C PRO A 39 3.51 4.74 0.20
N ASP A 40 3.36 5.29 -1.01
CA ASP A 40 2.88 6.65 -1.26
C ASP A 40 1.36 6.78 -1.42
N GLY A 41 0.64 5.66 -1.51
CA GLY A 41 -0.81 5.63 -1.63
C GLY A 41 -1.32 6.16 -2.97
N ILE A 42 -0.46 6.21 -3.99
CA ILE A 42 -0.82 6.74 -5.31
C ILE A 42 -1.73 5.73 -6.03
N PRO A 43 -2.85 6.18 -6.64
CA PRO A 43 -3.70 5.32 -7.45
C PRO A 43 -2.97 4.76 -8.68
N VAL A 44 -3.23 3.49 -9.01
CA VAL A 44 -2.63 2.81 -10.17
C VAL A 44 -3.72 2.24 -11.08
N SER A 45 -3.62 2.55 -12.37
CA SER A 45 -4.51 2.06 -13.41
C SER A 45 -4.04 0.72 -13.98
N CYS A 46 -4.00 -0.32 -13.14
CA CYS A 46 -3.57 -1.67 -13.53
C CYS A 46 -4.73 -2.61 -13.89
N LEU A 47 -5.97 -2.26 -13.54
CA LEU A 47 -7.17 -3.00 -13.89
C LEU A 47 -7.76 -2.49 -15.20
N ALA A 48 -7.92 -3.36 -16.19
CA ALA A 48 -8.61 -3.02 -17.43
C ALA A 48 -10.10 -2.70 -17.21
N ASN A 49 -10.74 -3.39 -16.26
CA ASN A 49 -12.14 -3.19 -15.89
C ASN A 49 -12.27 -3.16 -14.36
N PRO A 50 -12.19 -1.98 -13.71
CA PRO A 50 -12.31 -1.86 -12.26
C PRO A 50 -13.75 -2.00 -11.76
N GLY A 51 -14.74 -1.77 -12.62
CA GLY A 51 -16.16 -1.85 -12.26
C GLY A 51 -16.63 -3.28 -12.00
N LEU A 52 -17.38 -3.48 -10.91
CA LEU A 52 -17.93 -4.78 -10.52
C LEU A 52 -19.29 -5.07 -11.18
N GLY A 53 -19.98 -4.04 -11.69
CA GLY A 53 -21.25 -4.17 -12.40
C GLY A 53 -22.40 -4.65 -11.51
N LEU A 54 -22.38 -4.27 -10.23
CA LEU A 54 -23.37 -4.71 -9.24
C LEU A 54 -24.70 -3.96 -9.40
N VAL A 55 -25.83 -4.68 -9.33
CA VAL A 55 -27.18 -4.09 -9.37
C VAL A 55 -27.90 -4.47 -8.08
N ASP A 56 -28.45 -3.48 -7.38
CA ASP A 56 -29.10 -3.64 -6.06
C ASP A 56 -28.25 -4.42 -5.03
N THR A 57 -26.94 -4.41 -5.24
CA THR A 57 -25.97 -5.23 -4.55
C THR A 57 -24.78 -4.35 -4.20
N VAL A 58 -24.26 -4.50 -2.98
CA VAL A 58 -23.08 -3.78 -2.50
C VAL A 58 -21.95 -4.76 -2.26
N ALA A 59 -20.72 -4.34 -2.58
CA ALA A 59 -19.54 -5.10 -2.21
C ALA A 59 -19.23 -4.83 -0.73
N THR A 60 -19.01 -5.88 0.03
CA THR A 60 -18.90 -5.83 1.50
C THR A 60 -17.52 -6.21 1.99
N ASP A 61 -16.83 -7.07 1.24
CA ASP A 61 -15.50 -7.53 1.60
C ASP A 61 -14.66 -7.84 0.37
N ILE A 62 -13.35 -7.75 0.50
CA ILE A 62 -12.38 -8.13 -0.54
C ILE A 62 -11.22 -8.90 0.08
N VAL A 63 -10.83 -9.99 -0.58
CA VAL A 63 -9.61 -10.74 -0.26
C VAL A 63 -8.88 -11.03 -1.57
N ILE A 64 -7.57 -10.89 -1.60
CA ILE A 64 -6.77 -11.29 -2.77
C ILE A 64 -6.16 -12.67 -2.51
N LYS A 65 -6.29 -13.56 -3.51
CA LYS A 65 -5.65 -14.88 -3.53
C LYS A 65 -5.15 -15.20 -4.92
N ASN A 66 -3.86 -15.50 -5.03
CA ASN A 66 -3.23 -15.98 -6.27
C ASN A 66 -3.57 -15.12 -7.50
N GLY A 67 -3.51 -13.79 -7.37
CA GLY A 67 -3.84 -12.88 -8.48
C GLY A 67 -5.34 -12.69 -8.73
N THR A 68 -6.21 -13.24 -7.89
CA THR A 68 -7.67 -13.04 -7.98
C THR A 68 -8.17 -12.26 -6.77
N ALA A 69 -8.87 -11.15 -7.01
CA ALA A 69 -9.70 -10.51 -6.00
C ALA A 69 -11.03 -11.26 -5.88
N VAL A 70 -11.29 -11.75 -4.67
CA VAL A 70 -12.53 -12.39 -4.25
C VAL A 70 -13.33 -11.34 -3.49
N VAL A 71 -14.38 -10.81 -4.13
CA VAL A 71 -15.20 -9.73 -3.56
C VAL A 71 -16.53 -10.33 -3.09
N THR A 72 -16.78 -10.28 -1.79
CA THR A 72 -18.07 -10.70 -1.22
C THR A 72 -19.09 -9.59 -1.42
N THR A 73 -20.25 -9.94 -1.94
CA THR A 73 -21.33 -9.01 -2.23
C THR A 73 -22.59 -9.35 -1.42
N ASN A 74 -23.41 -8.36 -1.14
CA ASN A 74 -24.70 -8.52 -0.47
C ASN A 74 -25.78 -7.80 -1.26
N ASN A 75 -26.85 -8.53 -1.62
CA ASN A 75 -28.00 -7.94 -2.27
C ASN A 75 -28.89 -7.23 -1.23
N ASN A 76 -29.12 -5.94 -1.42
CA ASN A 76 -29.86 -5.12 -0.46
C ASN A 76 -31.35 -5.50 -0.36
N THR A 77 -31.90 -6.14 -1.39
CA THR A 77 -33.32 -6.51 -1.48
C THR A 77 -33.58 -7.91 -0.94
N THR A 78 -32.74 -8.88 -1.32
CA THR A 78 -32.91 -10.29 -0.97
C THR A 78 -32.07 -10.72 0.22
N HIS A 79 -31.12 -9.89 0.66
CA HIS A 79 -30.10 -10.18 1.67
C HIS A 79 -29.25 -11.41 1.35
N ALA A 80 -29.22 -11.83 0.08
CA ALA A 80 -28.38 -12.91 -0.39
C ALA A 80 -26.92 -12.45 -0.49
N THR A 81 -26.00 -13.30 -0.06
CA THR A 81 -24.55 -13.11 -0.23
C THR A 81 -24.06 -13.88 -1.45
N ASP A 82 -23.23 -13.24 -2.26
CA ASP A 82 -22.56 -13.86 -3.42
C ASP A 82 -21.10 -13.41 -3.51
N VAL A 83 -20.37 -13.88 -4.50
CA VAL A 83 -18.96 -13.56 -4.71
C VAL A 83 -18.72 -13.13 -6.15
N LYS A 84 -18.02 -12.01 -6.32
CA LYS A 84 -17.47 -11.56 -7.61
C LYS A 84 -15.97 -11.84 -7.64
N LEU A 85 -15.52 -12.46 -8.73
CA LEU A 85 -14.10 -12.72 -8.96
C LEU A 85 -13.57 -11.74 -10.00
N VAL A 86 -12.44 -11.11 -9.71
CA VAL A 86 -11.76 -10.17 -10.60
C VAL A 86 -10.28 -10.57 -10.70
N ASP A 87 -9.76 -10.72 -11.92
CA ASP A 87 -8.32 -10.92 -12.13
C ASP A 87 -7.59 -9.60 -11.84
N VAL A 88 -6.68 -9.66 -10.87
CA VAL A 88 -5.85 -8.55 -10.43
C VAL A 88 -4.36 -8.84 -10.60
N THR A 89 -4.00 -9.89 -11.34
CA THR A 89 -2.60 -10.31 -11.52
C THR A 89 -1.73 -9.18 -12.06
N SER A 90 -2.25 -8.35 -12.97
CA SER A 90 -1.56 -7.17 -13.51
C SER A 90 -1.27 -6.09 -12.46
N CYS A 91 -1.98 -6.08 -11.33
CA CYS A 91 -1.81 -5.15 -10.23
C CYS A 91 -0.81 -5.62 -9.19
N LEU A 92 -0.50 -6.93 -9.18
CA LEU A 92 0.49 -7.51 -8.29
C LEU A 92 1.87 -7.25 -8.89
N THR A 93 2.41 -6.07 -8.63
CA THR A 93 3.82 -5.79 -8.93
C THR A 93 4.69 -6.63 -8.00
N THR A 94 5.33 -7.66 -8.56
CA THR A 94 6.43 -8.38 -7.90
C THR A 94 7.66 -7.48 -7.88
N VAL A 95 7.61 -6.45 -7.06
CA VAL A 95 8.82 -5.74 -6.66
C VAL A 95 9.03 -6.11 -5.21
N THR A 96 9.83 -7.15 -5.01
CA THR A 96 10.60 -7.27 -3.78
C THR A 96 11.51 -6.05 -3.73
N ASP A 97 11.00 -4.93 -3.21
CA ASP A 97 11.92 -4.02 -2.55
C ASP A 97 12.50 -4.89 -1.46
N GLU A 98 13.77 -5.22 -1.61
CA GLU A 98 14.59 -5.73 -0.54
C GLU A 98 14.42 -4.77 0.63
N LEU A 99 13.45 -5.04 1.51
CA LEU A 99 13.28 -4.32 2.78
C LEU A 99 14.59 -4.37 3.58
N SER A 100 15.46 -5.35 3.28
CA SER A 100 16.85 -5.44 3.73
C SER A 100 17.68 -4.18 3.46
N LYS A 101 17.28 -3.30 2.54
CA LYS A 101 17.98 -2.04 2.23
C LYS A 101 17.57 -0.85 3.08
N CYS A 102 16.43 -0.90 3.79
CA CYS A 102 15.90 0.24 4.55
C CYS A 102 15.73 -0.04 6.05
N TYR A 103 16.58 -0.87 6.67
CA TYR A 103 16.63 -1.01 8.13
C TYR A 103 17.69 -0.11 8.75
N ALA A 104 17.30 0.63 9.80
CA ALA A 104 18.30 1.26 10.65
C ALA A 104 19.15 0.17 11.32
N SER A 105 20.47 0.33 11.31
CA SER A 105 21.40 -0.64 11.89
C SER A 105 22.32 0.04 12.90
N VAL A 106 22.62 -0.65 14.00
CA VAL A 106 23.59 -0.22 15.01
C VAL A 106 24.72 -1.23 15.06
N GLY A 107 25.95 -0.80 14.81
CA GLY A 107 27.13 -1.66 14.82
C GLY A 107 28.43 -0.86 14.77
N GLY A 108 29.48 -1.33 15.45
CA GLY A 108 30.79 -0.67 15.45
C GLY A 108 30.75 0.78 15.97
N GLY A 109 29.86 1.09 16.93
CA GLY A 109 29.66 2.44 17.43
C GLY A 109 28.97 3.38 16.45
N LYS A 110 28.27 2.86 15.44
CA LYS A 110 27.56 3.67 14.44
C LYS A 110 26.09 3.27 14.34
N LEU A 111 25.22 4.27 14.25
CA LEU A 111 23.83 4.14 13.86
C LEU A 111 23.70 4.60 12.40
N THR A 112 23.36 3.68 11.51
CA THR A 112 23.10 4.00 10.09
C THR A 112 21.61 3.98 9.84
N ILE A 113 21.06 5.08 9.34
CA ILE A 113 19.66 5.23 8.95
C ILE A 113 19.64 5.32 7.42
N PRO A 114 19.39 4.21 6.71
CA PRO A 114 19.22 4.23 5.27
C PRO A 114 17.84 4.80 4.89
N CYS A 115 17.72 5.25 3.65
CA CYS A 115 16.45 5.69 3.05
C CYS A 115 15.80 6.92 3.73
N LEU A 116 16.59 7.82 4.33
CA LEU A 116 16.10 9.07 4.89
C LEU A 116 15.74 10.05 3.77
N LYS A 117 14.49 10.51 3.72
CA LYS A 117 14.06 11.58 2.81
C LYS A 117 14.46 12.94 3.35
N TYR A 118 15.28 13.68 2.61
CA TYR A 118 15.69 15.05 2.95
C TYR A 118 15.44 15.97 1.74
N GLY A 119 14.40 16.79 1.81
CA GLY A 119 13.91 17.53 0.64
C GLY A 119 13.39 16.56 -0.45
N GLY A 120 13.95 16.67 -1.65
CA GLY A 120 13.64 15.80 -2.79
C GLY A 120 14.46 14.51 -2.85
N ASP A 121 15.52 14.40 -2.04
CA ASP A 121 16.50 13.32 -2.15
C ASP A 121 16.29 12.22 -1.10
N ILE A 122 16.78 11.02 -1.42
CA ILE A 122 16.87 9.90 -0.50
C ILE A 122 18.35 9.65 -0.18
N ILE A 123 18.70 9.81 1.10
CA ILE A 123 20.07 9.66 1.59
C ILE A 123 20.16 8.57 2.67
N SER A 124 21.36 8.08 2.91
CA SER A 124 21.69 7.31 4.10
C SER A 124 22.48 8.19 5.06
N VAL A 125 22.05 8.29 6.31
CA VAL A 125 22.75 9.05 7.36
C VAL A 125 23.49 8.09 8.27
N VAL A 126 24.73 8.43 8.61
CA VAL A 126 25.55 7.70 9.56
C VAL A 126 25.81 8.61 10.76
N LEU A 127 25.44 8.12 11.94
CA LEU A 127 25.65 8.78 13.21
C LEU A 127 26.66 7.98 14.03
N GLY A 128 27.65 8.65 14.60
CA GLY A 128 28.70 8.06 15.43
C GLY A 128 28.36 8.14 16.91
N GLN A 129 28.70 7.10 17.65
CA GLN A 129 28.50 7.04 19.09
C GLN A 129 29.43 8.02 19.81
N ARG A 130 28.88 8.84 20.71
CA ARG A 130 29.68 9.73 21.54
C ARG A 130 30.22 8.97 22.76
N GLY A 131 31.51 8.64 22.70
CA GLY A 131 32.19 7.88 23.75
C GLY A 131 31.50 6.54 24.01
N SER A 132 31.22 6.23 25.27
CA SER A 132 30.55 4.98 25.68
C SER A 132 29.04 5.13 25.90
N SER A 133 28.44 6.28 25.55
CA SER A 133 27.02 6.57 25.81
C SER A 133 26.13 6.13 24.65
N MET A 134 24.82 5.93 24.86
CA MET A 134 23.85 5.66 23.78
C MET A 134 23.42 6.93 23.02
N ASN A 135 24.26 7.95 23.01
CA ASN A 135 24.04 9.17 22.23
C ASN A 135 24.80 9.05 20.92
N PHE A 136 24.11 9.34 19.81
CA PHE A 136 24.68 9.34 18.47
C PHE A 136 24.72 10.75 17.91
N GLU A 137 25.87 11.16 17.39
CA GLU A 137 26.10 12.47 16.77
C GLU A 137 26.33 12.31 15.28
N PHE A 138 26.01 13.34 14.50
CA PHE A 138 26.15 13.28 13.05
C PHE A 138 27.62 13.11 12.65
N GLU A 139 27.89 12.09 11.82
CA GLU A 139 29.21 11.90 11.22
C GLU A 139 29.20 12.21 9.72
N SER A 140 28.30 11.56 8.97
CA SER A 140 28.30 11.67 7.51
C SER A 140 26.95 11.30 6.90
N TYR A 141 26.78 11.63 5.62
CA TYR A 141 25.69 11.12 4.79
C TYR A 141 26.25 10.58 3.46
N LYS A 142 25.54 9.61 2.89
CA LYS A 142 25.79 9.10 1.54
C LYS A 142 24.50 9.25 0.73
N PRO A 143 24.51 9.89 -0.45
CA PRO A 143 23.37 9.80 -1.35
C PRO A 143 23.17 8.34 -1.76
N ASN A 144 21.91 7.89 -1.86
CA ASN A 144 21.68 6.59 -2.50
C ASN A 144 22.14 6.70 -3.96
N LYS A 145 23.00 5.79 -4.41
CA LYS A 145 23.31 5.71 -5.85
C LYS A 145 21.99 5.50 -6.59
N HIS A 146 21.68 6.39 -7.53
CA HIS A 146 20.69 6.07 -8.55
C HIS A 146 21.14 4.80 -9.27
N PRO A 147 20.25 3.82 -9.52
CA PRO A 147 20.57 2.66 -10.34
C PRO A 147 20.59 3.05 -11.83
N GLU A 148 21.32 4.10 -12.18
CA GLU A 148 21.73 4.44 -13.54
C GLU A 148 23.09 5.11 -13.38
N ASP A 149 24.14 4.31 -13.55
CA ASP A 149 25.44 4.67 -14.11
C ASP A 149 26.27 3.39 -14.03
N GLY A 150 26.13 2.58 -15.09
CA GLY A 150 27.13 1.58 -15.42
C GLY A 150 28.40 2.30 -15.83
N GLU A 151 29.53 1.85 -15.30
CA GLU A 151 30.86 2.20 -15.81
C GLU A 151 31.50 0.92 -16.36
N ASP A 152 31.76 0.99 -17.68
CA ASP A 152 32.72 0.27 -18.54
C ASP A 152 32.99 -1.24 -18.38
#